data_AF-A0A0E3LU23-F1
#
_entry.id   AF-A0A0E3LU23-F1
#
_cell.length_a   1.000
_cell.length_b   1.000
_cell.length_c   1.000
_cell.angle_alpha   90.00
_cell.angle_beta   90.00
_cell.angle_gamma   90.00
#
_symmetry.space_group_name_H-M   'P 1'
#
loop_
_entity.id
_entity.type
_entity.pdbx_description
1 polymer ?
#
loop_
_entity_poly.entity_id
_entity_poly.type
_entity_poly.pdbx_seq_one_letter_code
_entity_poly.pdbx_strand_id
1 'polypeptide(L)'
;MVLSKEWINPERVKEAMAELGLELNKDKTYVGTAVNGFEFVGFYFEEIEEENGAGSIIRVMPTEGSIEKVVESIESIGSNGDVYNINSIESQGKHVVSDKNKVQALDDVIKNIYDVVNPWVSYYRHMDYAAGLERIEQCFNEKIKECI
;
A
#
# COMPACT_ATOMS: atom_id res chain seq x y z
N MET A 1 11.80 16.88 -2.69
CA MET A 1 13.03 16.17 -2.30
C MET A 1 14.20 16.88 -2.95
N VAL A 2 15.20 17.28 -2.16
CA VAL A 2 16.46 17.82 -2.69
C VAL A 2 17.48 16.72 -2.55
N LEU A 3 17.76 16.02 -3.65
CA LEU A 3 18.85 15.06 -3.71
C LEU A 3 20.12 15.82 -4.05
N SER A 4 21.08 15.84 -3.12
CA SER A 4 22.34 16.55 -3.29
C SER A 4 23.47 15.69 -2.73
N LYS A 5 24.62 15.69 -3.42
CA LYS A 5 25.87 15.16 -2.85
C LYS A 5 26.47 16.13 -1.83
N GLU A 6 26.05 17.39 -1.86
CA GLU A 6 26.45 18.42 -0.92
C GLU A 6 25.48 18.46 0.27
N TRP A 7 26.05 18.62 1.47
CA TRP A 7 25.27 18.80 2.68
C TRP A 7 24.38 20.03 2.58
N ILE A 8 23.07 19.81 2.73
CA ILE A 8 22.10 20.90 2.81
C ILE A 8 22.28 21.56 4.18
N ASN A 9 22.52 22.88 4.18
CA ASN A 9 22.54 23.67 5.41
C ASN A 9 21.11 23.76 5.99
N PRO A 10 20.82 23.15 7.15
CA PRO A 10 19.47 23.14 7.73
C PRO A 10 18.98 24.53 8.12
N GLU A 11 19.88 25.42 8.55
CA GLU A 11 19.52 26.80 8.94
C GLU A 11 19.04 27.59 7.74
N ARG A 12 19.67 27.40 6.58
CA ARG A 12 19.21 28.03 5.33
C ARG A 12 17.80 27.60 4.94
N VAL A 13 17.45 26.33 5.17
CA VAL A 13 16.08 25.83 4.89
C VAL A 13 15.08 26.42 5.89
N LYS A 14 15.44 26.51 7.18
CA LYS A 14 14.60 27.12 8.22
C LYS A 14 14.34 28.60 7.94
N GLU A 15 15.38 29.37 7.60
CA GLU A 15 15.28 30.79 7.26
C GLU A 15 14.33 30.99 6.06
N ALA A 16 14.51 30.23 4.98
CA ALA A 16 13.64 30.32 3.80
C ALA A 16 12.17 29.95 4.10
N MET A 17 11.92 28.98 4.99
CA MET A 17 10.55 28.65 5.42
C MET A 17 9.95 29.74 6.32
N ALA A 18 10.76 30.32 7.21
CA ALA A 18 10.34 31.41 8.09
C ALA A 18 9.98 32.69 7.30
N GLU A 19 10.69 33.00 6.21
CA GLU A 19 10.32 34.07 5.27
C GLU A 19 8.92 33.89 4.66
N LEU A 20 8.46 32.64 4.54
CA LEU A 20 7.11 32.30 4.08
C LEU A 20 6.08 32.20 5.22
N GLY A 21 6.48 32.46 6.47
CA GLY A 21 5.65 32.29 7.65
C GLY A 21 5.35 30.82 7.98
N LEU A 22 6.22 29.88 7.55
CA LEU A 22 6.09 28.45 7.77
C LEU A 22 7.14 27.95 8.77
N GLU A 23 6.79 26.90 9.50
CA GLU A 23 7.72 26.19 10.40
C GLU A 23 7.87 24.73 10.01
N LEU A 24 9.08 24.19 10.18
CA LEU A 24 9.35 22.78 9.98
C LEU A 24 8.74 21.96 11.14
N ASN A 25 7.96 20.95 10.80
CA ASN A 25 7.43 20.01 11.78
C ASN A 25 8.58 19.13 12.32
N LYS A 26 8.91 19.28 13.61
CA LYS A 26 10.05 18.60 14.25
C LYS A 26 9.89 17.07 14.33
N ASP A 27 8.65 16.58 14.36
CA ASP A 27 8.37 15.15 14.44
C ASP A 27 8.48 14.47 13.07
N LYS A 28 8.27 15.24 12.00
CA LYS A 28 8.32 14.74 10.60
C LYS A 28 9.61 15.06 9.88
N THR A 29 10.44 15.95 10.41
CA THR A 29 11.66 16.44 9.74
C THR A 29 12.89 15.87 10.42
N TYR A 30 13.66 15.10 9.67
CA TYR A 30 14.95 14.57 10.11
C TYR A 30 15.95 14.60 8.96
N VAL A 31 17.23 14.47 9.29
CA VAL A 31 18.32 14.29 8.32
C VAL A 31 18.68 12.80 8.34
N GLY A 32 18.58 12.15 7.19
CA GLY A 32 18.90 10.73 7.01
C GLY A 32 19.77 10.49 5.78
N THR A 33 20.16 9.24 5.59
CA THR A 33 20.92 8.75 4.43
C THR A 33 20.25 7.50 3.87
N ALA A 34 20.48 7.19 2.59
CA ALA A 34 19.92 5.99 1.97
C ALA A 34 20.41 4.69 2.64
N VAL A 35 21.64 4.69 3.19
CA VAL A 35 22.19 3.61 4.03
C VAL A 35 21.27 3.23 5.18
N ASN A 36 20.59 4.20 5.78
CA ASN A 36 19.71 3.97 6.93
C ASN A 36 18.25 3.74 6.52
N GLY A 37 17.95 3.77 5.23
CA GLY A 37 16.58 3.77 4.72
C GLY A 37 15.86 5.09 4.94
N PHE A 38 14.98 5.47 4.00
CA PHE A 38 14.02 6.55 4.26
C PHE A 38 12.76 6.43 3.39
N GLU A 39 11.68 7.01 3.89
CA GLU A 39 10.40 7.09 3.18
C GLU A 39 10.22 8.44 2.50
N PHE A 40 9.73 8.41 1.26
CA PHE A 40 9.32 9.61 0.54
C PHE A 40 8.16 9.29 -0.41
N VAL A 41 7.01 9.95 -0.19
CA VAL A 41 5.83 9.88 -1.08
C VAL A 41 5.36 8.43 -1.33
N GLY A 42 5.38 7.62 -0.27
CA GLY A 42 4.96 6.21 -0.34
C GLY A 42 5.98 5.27 -0.96
N PHE A 43 7.21 5.73 -1.20
CA PHE A 43 8.35 4.89 -1.59
C PHE A 43 9.36 4.82 -0.45
N TYR A 44 9.90 3.63 -0.23
CA TYR A 44 11.03 3.38 0.65
C TYR A 44 12.30 3.26 -0.20
N PHE A 45 13.33 4.00 0.19
CA PHE A 45 14.63 4.03 -0.46
C PHE A 45 15.65 3.39 0.47
N GLU A 46 16.40 2.43 -0.04
CA GLU A 46 17.42 1.69 0.71
C GLU A 46 18.65 1.48 -0.14
N GLU A 47 19.84 1.68 0.43
CA GLU A 47 21.09 1.31 -0.21
C GLU A 47 21.40 -0.17 0.06
N ILE A 48 21.56 -0.96 -1.01
CA ILE A 48 21.90 -2.38 -0.94
C ILE A 48 23.22 -2.63 -1.66
N GLU A 49 24.00 -3.60 -1.18
CA GLU A 49 25.22 -4.05 -1.88
C GLU A 49 24.85 -4.89 -3.12
N GLU A 50 25.56 -4.69 -4.21
CA GLU A 50 25.41 -5.54 -5.39
C GLU A 50 25.96 -6.96 -5.11
N GLU A 51 25.27 -8.00 -5.57
CA GLU A 51 25.66 -9.40 -5.37
C GLU A 51 27.06 -9.74 -5.90
N ASN A 52 27.54 -8.98 -6.88
CA ASN A 52 28.87 -9.12 -7.49
C ASN A 52 29.98 -8.39 -6.68
N GLY A 53 29.63 -7.68 -5.61
CA GLY A 53 30.54 -6.85 -4.79
C GLY A 53 31.09 -5.61 -5.51
N ALA A 54 30.51 -5.22 -6.65
CA ALA A 54 31.02 -4.12 -7.49
C ALA A 54 30.60 -2.73 -6.99
N GLY A 55 29.71 -2.64 -6.01
CA GLY A 55 29.26 -1.39 -5.43
C GLY A 55 27.96 -1.53 -4.66
N SER A 56 27.31 -0.40 -4.41
CA SER A 56 25.98 -0.31 -3.84
C SER A 56 25.00 0.36 -4.82
N ILE A 57 23.75 -0.07 -4.78
CA ILE A 57 22.65 0.50 -5.55
C ILE A 57 21.53 0.97 -4.62
N ILE A 58 20.73 1.93 -5.10
CA ILE A 58 19.52 2.34 -4.40
C ILE A 58 18.36 1.47 -4.85
N ARG A 59 17.88 0.62 -3.95
CA ARG A 59 16.61 -0.09 -4.09
C ARG A 59 15.48 0.86 -3.73
N VAL A 60 14.43 0.84 -4.56
CA VAL A 60 13.20 1.60 -4.34
C VAL A 60 12.04 0.62 -4.31
N MET A 61 11.27 0.65 -3.23
CA MET A 61 10.13 -0.25 -3.02
C MET A 61 8.92 0.51 -2.43
N PRO A 62 7.70 -0.03 -2.49
CA PRO A 62 6.56 0.54 -1.76
C PRO A 62 6.83 0.57 -0.25
N THR A 63 6.34 1.58 0.47
CA THR A 63 6.36 1.58 1.94
C THR A 63 5.37 0.57 2.53
N GLU A 64 5.66 0.03 3.71
CA GLU A 64 4.73 -0.85 4.44
C GLU A 64 3.35 -0.22 4.60
N GLY A 65 3.30 1.05 5.01
CA GLY A 65 2.02 1.77 5.15
C GLY A 65 1.25 1.97 3.84
N SER A 66 1.89 1.83 2.67
CA SER A 66 1.18 1.84 1.38
C SER A 66 0.63 0.46 1.01
N ILE A 67 1.30 -0.62 1.44
CA ILE A 67 0.81 -1.99 1.26
C ILE A 67 -0.34 -2.24 2.23
N GLU A 68 -0.19 -1.85 3.50
CA GLU A 68 -1.20 -2.00 4.55
C GLU A 68 -2.52 -1.34 4.18
N LYS A 69 -2.51 -0.13 3.62
CA LYS A 69 -3.75 0.52 3.16
C LYS A 69 -4.51 -0.28 2.11
N VAL A 70 -3.83 -0.99 1.22
CA VAL A 70 -4.47 -1.86 0.22
C VAL A 70 -5.04 -3.09 0.89
N VAL A 71 -4.28 -3.72 1.79
CA VAL A 71 -4.72 -4.87 2.59
C VAL A 71 -5.97 -4.51 3.39
N GLU A 72 -5.94 -3.44 4.17
CA GLU A 72 -7.09 -2.93 4.94
C GLU A 72 -8.29 -2.63 4.04
N SER A 73 -8.05 -2.06 2.84
CA SER A 73 -9.11 -1.80 1.87
C SER A 73 -9.76 -3.10 1.40
N ILE A 74 -8.97 -4.13 1.08
CA ILE A 74 -9.47 -5.46 0.68
C ILE A 74 -10.26 -6.11 1.82
N GLU A 75 -9.74 -6.10 3.04
CA GLU A 75 -10.40 -6.67 4.22
C GLU A 75 -11.74 -5.99 4.52
N SER A 76 -11.83 -4.68 4.26
CA SER A 76 -13.07 -3.90 4.46
C SER A 76 -14.18 -4.19 3.45
N ILE A 77 -13.86 -4.82 2.30
CA ILE A 77 -14.85 -5.17 1.27
C ILE A 77 -15.82 -6.21 1.85
N GLY A 78 -17.11 -5.88 1.85
CA GLY A 78 -18.17 -6.73 2.38
C GLY A 78 -18.33 -6.73 3.91
N SER A 79 -17.49 -6.01 4.65
CA SER A 79 -17.56 -5.92 6.13
C SER A 79 -18.55 -4.84 6.63
N ASN A 80 -18.91 -3.87 5.77
CA ASN A 80 -19.82 -2.78 6.09
C ASN A 80 -21.24 -3.02 5.55
N GLY A 81 -22.05 -3.78 6.29
CA GLY A 81 -23.52 -3.68 6.29
C GLY A 81 -24.30 -4.12 5.04
N ASP A 82 -23.71 -4.15 3.85
CA ASP A 82 -24.39 -4.55 2.63
C ASP A 82 -24.17 -6.05 2.36
N VAL A 83 -25.01 -6.84 3.04
CA VAL A 83 -25.56 -8.14 2.60
C VAL A 83 -24.62 -9.00 1.74
N TYR A 84 -23.57 -9.58 2.33
CA TYR A 84 -23.01 -10.85 1.84
C TYR A 84 -22.95 -11.87 2.95
N ASN A 85 -24.05 -11.97 3.69
CA ASN A 85 -24.23 -13.03 4.66
C ASN A 85 -24.74 -14.27 3.92
N ILE A 86 -23.86 -14.91 3.14
CA ILE A 86 -24.16 -16.19 2.46
C ILE A 86 -24.65 -17.23 3.49
N ASN A 87 -24.17 -17.11 4.74
CA ASN A 87 -24.46 -18.03 5.83
C ASN A 87 -25.66 -17.64 6.72
N SER A 88 -26.17 -16.39 6.67
CA SER A 88 -27.33 -15.99 7.50
C SER A 88 -28.69 -16.16 6.82
N ILE A 89 -28.72 -16.38 5.50
CA ILE A 89 -29.98 -16.57 4.76
C ILE A 89 -30.53 -18.01 4.96
N GLU A 90 -29.73 -18.95 5.45
CA GLU A 90 -30.19 -20.32 5.73
C GLU A 90 -31.16 -20.41 6.93
N SER A 91 -31.14 -19.43 7.85
CA SER A 91 -31.95 -19.50 9.08
C SER A 91 -33.37 -18.92 8.95
N GLN A 92 -33.69 -18.21 7.87
CA GLN A 92 -35.01 -17.61 7.65
C GLN A 92 -35.67 -18.15 6.38
N GLY A 93 -36.23 -19.35 6.50
CA GLY A 93 -37.35 -19.83 5.70
C GLY A 93 -37.16 -19.87 4.18
N LYS A 94 -36.74 -21.04 3.65
CA LYS A 94 -36.97 -21.53 2.28
C LYS A 94 -37.04 -20.44 1.20
N HIS A 95 -35.95 -19.70 1.02
CA HIS A 95 -35.61 -19.17 -0.29
C HIS A 95 -34.32 -19.87 -0.70
N VAL A 96 -34.41 -20.75 -1.71
CA VAL A 96 -33.22 -21.34 -2.34
C VAL A 96 -32.41 -20.15 -2.86
N VAL A 97 -31.32 -19.81 -2.17
CA VAL A 97 -30.36 -18.84 -2.70
C VAL A 97 -29.79 -19.49 -3.95
N SER A 98 -30.31 -19.07 -5.10
CA SER A 98 -29.86 -19.56 -6.40
C SER A 98 -28.35 -19.34 -6.50
N ASP A 99 -27.60 -20.33 -7.00
CA ASP A 99 -26.16 -20.22 -7.23
C ASP A 99 -25.76 -18.95 -8.00
N LYS A 100 -26.66 -18.45 -8.86
CA LYS A 100 -26.50 -17.15 -9.55
C LYS A 100 -26.26 -15.96 -8.62
N ASN A 101 -26.87 -15.93 -7.43
CA ASN A 101 -26.71 -14.84 -6.47
C ASN A 101 -25.35 -14.92 -5.75
N LYS A 102 -24.82 -16.14 -5.53
CA LYS A 102 -23.48 -16.33 -4.95
C LYS A 102 -22.38 -16.00 -5.95
N VAL A 103 -22.56 -16.38 -7.22
CA VAL A 103 -21.63 -16.01 -8.31
C VAL A 103 -21.58 -14.49 -8.48
N GLN A 104 -22.73 -13.81 -8.48
CA GLN A 104 -22.78 -12.35 -8.59
C GLN A 104 -22.08 -11.67 -7.40
N ALA A 105 -22.28 -12.17 -6.18
CA ALA A 105 -21.60 -11.68 -4.98
C ALA A 105 -20.07 -11.79 -5.10
N LEU A 106 -19.59 -12.95 -5.58
CA LEU A 106 -18.17 -13.20 -5.78
C LEU A 106 -17.59 -12.29 -6.87
N ASP A 107 -18.30 -12.12 -7.98
CA ASP A 107 -17.89 -11.22 -9.07
C ASP A 107 -17.79 -9.76 -8.58
N ASP A 108 -18.72 -9.32 -7.75
CA ASP A 108 -18.72 -7.97 -7.16
C ASP A 108 -17.53 -7.80 -6.19
N VAL A 109 -17.23 -8.81 -5.37
CA VAL A 109 -16.03 -8.82 -4.50
C VAL A 109 -14.75 -8.74 -5.33
N ILE A 110 -14.61 -9.59 -6.35
CA ILE A 110 -13.44 -9.59 -7.23
C ILE A 110 -13.26 -8.21 -7.90
N LYS A 111 -14.35 -7.64 -8.42
CA LYS A 111 -14.32 -6.32 -9.05
C LYS A 111 -13.88 -5.23 -8.09
N ASN A 112 -14.44 -5.20 -6.88
CA ASN A 112 -14.08 -4.22 -5.86
C ASN A 112 -12.60 -4.33 -5.45
N ILE A 113 -12.06 -5.56 -5.34
CA ILE A 113 -10.64 -5.75 -5.07
C ILE A 113 -9.79 -5.23 -6.24
N TYR A 114 -10.18 -5.52 -7.48
CA TYR A 114 -9.51 -5.00 -8.68
C TYR A 114 -9.45 -3.47 -8.71
N ASP A 115 -10.51 -2.80 -8.30
CA ASP A 115 -10.60 -1.33 -8.25
C ASP A 115 -9.61 -0.71 -7.24
N VAL A 116 -9.16 -1.47 -6.25
CA VAL A 116 -8.13 -1.05 -5.27
C VAL A 116 -6.73 -1.44 -5.73
N VAL A 117 -6.55 -2.69 -6.18
CA VAL A 117 -5.22 -3.24 -6.50
C VAL A 117 -4.66 -2.66 -7.79
N ASN A 118 -5.47 -2.49 -8.83
CA ASN A 118 -4.98 -2.06 -10.14
C ASN A 118 -4.36 -0.64 -10.12
N PRO A 119 -4.94 0.37 -9.43
CA PRO A 119 -4.27 1.66 -9.23
C PRO A 119 -2.94 1.54 -8.47
N TRP A 120 -2.88 0.71 -7.42
CA TRP A 120 -1.66 0.51 -6.64
C TRP A 120 -0.55 -0.10 -7.50
N VAL A 121 -0.84 -1.15 -8.26
CA VAL A 121 0.11 -1.77 -9.20
C VAL A 121 0.55 -0.75 -10.25
N SER A 122 -0.38 0.04 -10.81
CA SER A 122 -0.05 1.05 -11.81
C SER A 122 0.91 2.13 -11.28
N TYR A 123 0.82 2.46 -10.00
CA TYR A 123 1.70 3.42 -9.34
C TYR A 123 3.10 2.84 -9.06
N TYR A 124 3.18 1.59 -8.64
CA TYR A 124 4.44 0.96 -8.19
C TYR A 124 5.15 0.08 -9.21
N ARG A 125 4.53 -0.25 -10.36
CA ARG A 125 5.06 -1.18 -11.39
C ARG A 125 6.45 -0.86 -11.94
N HIS A 126 6.95 0.33 -11.70
CA HIS A 126 8.23 0.84 -12.20
C HIS A 126 9.39 0.61 -11.22
N MET A 127 9.13 -0.01 -10.07
CA MET A 127 10.05 -0.18 -8.95
C MET A 127 10.12 -1.65 -8.50
N ASP A 128 10.80 -1.95 -7.40
CA ASP A 128 10.76 -3.29 -6.80
C ASP A 128 9.52 -3.43 -5.90
N TYR A 129 8.42 -3.92 -6.47
CA TYR A 129 7.12 -4.04 -5.81
C TYR A 129 6.68 -5.49 -5.57
N ALA A 130 7.53 -6.47 -5.89
CA ALA A 130 7.15 -7.89 -5.91
C ALA A 130 6.72 -8.40 -4.53
N ALA A 131 7.49 -8.07 -3.48
CA ALA A 131 7.16 -8.45 -2.10
C ALA A 131 5.84 -7.84 -1.62
N GLY A 132 5.58 -6.57 -1.98
CA GLY A 132 4.31 -5.91 -1.67
C GLY A 132 3.13 -6.54 -2.41
N LEU A 133 3.32 -6.92 -3.69
CA LEU A 133 2.31 -7.62 -4.48
C LEU A 133 1.98 -8.99 -3.89
N GLU A 134 2.99 -9.74 -3.44
CA GLU A 134 2.80 -11.06 -2.82
C GLU A 134 1.92 -10.95 -1.56
N ARG A 135 2.15 -9.95 -0.70
CA ARG A 135 1.33 -9.70 0.50
C ARG A 135 -0.12 -9.34 0.13
N ILE A 136 -0.31 -8.52 -0.91
CA ILE A 136 -1.65 -8.17 -1.43
C ILE A 136 -2.36 -9.41 -2.00
N GLU A 137 -1.64 -10.26 -2.74
CA GLU A 137 -2.17 -11.51 -3.29
C GLU A 137 -2.61 -12.49 -2.20
N GLN A 138 -1.84 -12.61 -1.11
CA GLN A 138 -2.22 -13.42 0.04
C GLN A 138 -3.56 -12.94 0.64
N CYS A 139 -3.69 -11.64 0.89
CA CYS A 139 -4.93 -11.04 1.39
C CYS A 139 -6.12 -11.26 0.43
N PHE A 140 -5.91 -11.07 -0.88
CA PHE A 140 -6.92 -11.38 -1.90
C PHE A 140 -7.38 -12.84 -1.81
N ASN A 141 -6.44 -13.78 -1.76
CA ASN A 141 -6.75 -15.21 -1.71
C ASN A 141 -7.49 -15.61 -0.42
N GLU A 142 -7.16 -14.99 0.70
CA GLU A 142 -7.90 -15.16 1.96
C GLU A 142 -9.33 -14.65 1.82
N LYS A 143 -9.51 -13.45 1.25
CA LYS A 143 -10.83 -12.86 1.06
C LYS A 143 -11.74 -13.68 0.15
N ILE A 144 -11.19 -14.24 -0.93
CA ILE A 144 -11.94 -15.11 -1.83
C ILE A 144 -12.36 -16.41 -1.13
N LYS A 145 -11.52 -16.99 -0.26
CA LYS A 145 -11.88 -18.18 0.53
C LYS A 145 -13.00 -17.93 1.52
N GLU A 146 -13.17 -16.70 2.03
CA GLU A 146 -14.32 -16.35 2.88
C GLU A 146 -15.66 -16.40 2.12
N CYS A 147 -15.63 -16.31 0.79
CA CYS A 147 -16.82 -16.22 -0.06
C CYS A 147 -17.25 -17.57 -0.68
N ILE A 148 -16.41 -18.61 -0.61
CA ILE A 148 -16.61 -19.94 -1.21
C ILE A 148 -17.01 -20.95 -0.12
#